data_AF-A0A1L9QT95-F1
#
_entry.id   AF-A0A1L9QT95-F1
#
_cell.length_a   1.000
_cell.length_b   1.000
_cell.length_c   1.000
_cell.angle_alpha   90.00
_cell.angle_beta   90.00
_cell.angle_gamma   90.00
#
_symmetry.space_group_name_H-M   'P 1'
#
loop_
_entity.id
_entity.type
_entity.pdbx_description
1 polymer ?
#
loop_
_entity_poly.entity_id
_entity_poly.type
_entity_poly.pdbx_seq_one_letter_code
_entity_poly.pdbx_strand_id
1 'polypeptide(L)'
;MARVRVRQHVNPLSRKFQEPVGIPNWSEIYPHLQHPLHLDIGCGRGRFLWEIAQQRGDWNFLGLEIREPLVTEANEWRDRQNLTNLHYLFCNVNISLKDILTSLPENTLHYVSIQFPDPWFKHRHQKRRVVQDEVVDILSQFMSSGGQVLLQSDVEDVALQMRSLFDRHADFSCSHDWLEENPLPVQTEREIATYAKGERVYRVMFERL
;
A
#
# COMPACT_ATOMS: atom_id res chain seq x y z
N MET A 1 -2.12 -6.85 24.71
CA MET A 1 -0.91 -7.46 24.09
C MET A 1 0.23 -6.45 24.16
N ALA A 2 1.44 -6.90 24.46
CA ALA A 2 2.61 -6.02 24.45
C ALA A 2 2.89 -5.57 23.00
N ARG A 3 3.14 -4.27 22.80
CA ARG A 3 3.40 -3.70 21.47
C ARG A 3 4.64 -4.35 20.86
N VAL A 4 4.50 -4.98 19.69
CA VAL A 4 5.64 -5.58 18.99
C VAL A 4 6.63 -4.46 18.65
N ARG A 5 7.87 -4.60 19.14
CA ARG A 5 8.96 -3.66 18.83
C ARG A 5 9.59 -4.08 17.52
N VAL A 6 9.35 -3.28 16.49
CA VAL A 6 9.92 -3.50 15.14
C VAL A 6 10.76 -2.29 14.76
N ARG A 7 11.88 -2.53 14.06
CA ARG A 7 12.66 -1.44 13.46
C ARG A 7 11.80 -0.70 12.45
N GLN A 8 11.85 0.63 12.47
CA GLN A 8 11.04 1.45 11.58
C GLN A 8 11.38 1.17 10.10
N HIS A 9 12.67 1.13 9.76
CA HIS A 9 13.15 0.92 8.39
C HIS A 9 13.88 -0.41 8.25
N VAL A 10 13.71 -1.08 7.11
CA VAL A 10 14.45 -2.30 6.74
C VAL A 10 15.05 -2.16 5.34
N ASN A 11 16.21 -2.77 5.08
CA ASN A 11 16.78 -2.76 3.73
C ASN A 11 16.09 -3.82 2.86
N PRO A 12 15.24 -3.46 1.88
CA PRO A 12 14.53 -4.43 1.04
C PRO A 12 15.49 -5.26 0.17
N LEU A 13 16.71 -4.76 -0.09
CA LEU A 13 17.73 -5.45 -0.89
C LEU A 13 18.51 -6.52 -0.11
N SER A 14 18.14 -6.79 1.15
CA SER A 14 18.75 -7.88 1.93
C SER A 14 18.28 -9.23 1.39
N ARG A 15 19.19 -10.23 1.35
CA ARG A 15 18.90 -11.58 0.82
C ARG A 15 17.60 -12.21 1.35
N LYS A 16 17.27 -11.98 2.62
CA LYS A 16 16.05 -12.50 3.26
C LYS A 16 14.73 -11.94 2.70
N PHE A 17 14.78 -10.89 1.89
CA PHE A 17 13.61 -10.25 1.28
C PHE A 17 13.61 -10.39 -0.25
N GLN A 18 14.45 -11.29 -0.78
CA GLN A 18 14.57 -11.55 -2.22
C GLN A 18 13.82 -12.80 -2.66
N GLU A 19 13.26 -13.55 -1.71
CA GLU A 19 12.43 -14.71 -1.99
C GLU A 19 10.98 -14.22 -2.25
N PRO A 20 10.35 -14.63 -3.37
CA PRO A 20 8.94 -14.35 -3.60
C PRO A 20 8.06 -14.93 -2.49
N VAL A 21 6.98 -14.23 -2.16
CA VAL A 21 6.01 -14.70 -1.16
C VAL A 21 5.25 -15.92 -1.67
N GLY A 22 4.91 -16.84 -0.78
CA GLY A 22 3.93 -17.89 -1.06
C GLY A 22 2.54 -17.27 -1.25
N ILE A 23 1.93 -17.50 -2.41
CA ILE A 23 0.59 -17.01 -2.71
C ILE A 23 -0.44 -17.80 -1.89
N PRO A 24 -1.29 -17.14 -1.08
CA PRO A 24 -2.33 -17.82 -0.34
C PRO A 24 -3.48 -18.23 -1.26
N ASN A 25 -4.31 -19.18 -0.81
CA ASN A 25 -5.56 -19.48 -1.49
C ASN A 25 -6.57 -18.35 -1.21
N TRP A 26 -6.75 -17.44 -2.17
CA TRP A 26 -7.64 -16.30 -1.99
C TRP A 26 -9.09 -16.69 -1.68
N SER A 27 -9.56 -17.84 -2.19
CA SER A 27 -10.92 -18.34 -1.92
C SER A 27 -11.15 -18.77 -0.47
N GLU A 28 -10.08 -19.03 0.28
CA GLU A 28 -10.14 -19.29 1.73
C GLU A 28 -10.05 -17.99 2.55
N ILE A 29 -9.60 -16.90 1.93
CA ILE A 29 -9.46 -15.59 2.57
C ILE A 29 -10.72 -14.76 2.37
N TYR A 30 -11.13 -14.55 1.12
CA TYR A 30 -12.23 -13.67 0.76
C TYR A 30 -13.49 -14.47 0.40
N PRO A 31 -14.62 -14.22 1.08
CA PRO A 31 -15.90 -14.83 0.72
C PRO A 31 -16.36 -14.45 -0.70
N HIS A 32 -15.99 -13.26 -1.18
CA HIS A 32 -16.41 -12.72 -2.47
C HIS A 32 -15.19 -12.18 -3.24
N LEU A 33 -14.56 -13.05 -4.03
CA LEU A 33 -13.34 -12.70 -4.78
C LEU A 33 -13.53 -11.59 -5.83
N GLN A 34 -14.76 -11.43 -6.35
CA GLN A 34 -15.08 -10.43 -7.37
C GLN A 34 -15.40 -9.05 -6.80
N HIS A 35 -15.35 -8.87 -5.47
CA HIS A 35 -15.46 -7.54 -4.89
C HIS A 35 -14.26 -6.67 -5.31
N PRO A 36 -14.47 -5.36 -5.48
CA PRO A 36 -13.37 -4.44 -5.74
C PRO A 36 -12.35 -4.50 -4.60
N LEU A 37 -11.08 -4.43 -4.98
CA LEU A 37 -9.93 -4.58 -4.10
C LEU A 37 -9.25 -3.23 -3.88
N HIS A 38 -9.00 -2.92 -2.62
CA HIS A 38 -8.10 -1.86 -2.18
C HIS A 38 -6.80 -2.48 -1.67
N LEU A 39 -5.71 -2.22 -2.39
CA LEU A 39 -4.34 -2.60 -2.02
C LEU A 39 -3.62 -1.47 -1.28
N ASP A 40 -3.12 -1.72 -0.07
CA ASP A 40 -2.26 -0.77 0.66
C ASP A 40 -0.82 -1.29 0.69
N ILE A 41 0.06 -0.59 -0.02
CA ILE A 41 1.48 -0.93 -0.15
C ILE A 41 2.27 -0.24 0.98
N GLY A 42 2.89 -1.05 1.84
CA GLY A 42 3.58 -0.56 3.03
C GLY A 42 2.62 -0.25 4.18
N CYS A 43 1.65 -1.14 4.43
CA CYS A 43 0.51 -0.89 5.32
C CYS A 43 0.85 -0.76 6.82
N GLY A 44 2.11 -0.94 7.21
CA GLY A 44 2.55 -0.75 8.59
C GLY A 44 1.87 -1.71 9.55
N ARG A 45 1.17 -1.16 10.55
CA ARG A 45 0.42 -1.93 11.54
C ARG A 45 -0.95 -2.38 11.04
N GLY A 46 -1.35 -1.98 9.83
CA GLY A 46 -2.64 -2.31 9.23
C GLY A 46 -3.83 -1.55 9.81
N ARG A 47 -3.64 -0.64 10.78
CA ARG A 47 -4.74 0.06 11.46
C ARG A 47 -5.66 0.80 10.51
N PHE A 48 -5.06 1.50 9.55
CA PHE A 48 -5.76 2.20 8.48
C PHE A 48 -6.68 1.26 7.67
N LEU A 49 -6.14 0.18 7.10
CA LEU A 49 -6.94 -0.78 6.33
C LEU A 49 -8.01 -1.47 7.18
N TRP A 50 -7.68 -1.85 8.42
CA TRP A 50 -8.63 -2.45 9.33
C TRP A 50 -9.84 -1.55 9.61
N GLU A 51 -9.62 -0.25 9.76
CA GLU A 51 -10.71 0.70 10.03
C GLU A 51 -11.61 0.91 8.80
N ILE A 52 -11.02 0.99 7.60
CA ILE A 52 -11.79 1.10 6.34
C ILE A 52 -12.57 -0.19 6.06
N ALA A 53 -11.93 -1.35 6.23
CA ALA A 53 -12.53 -2.64 5.93
C ALA A 53 -13.78 -2.94 6.77
N GLN A 54 -13.84 -2.45 8.01
CA GLN A 54 -15.04 -2.53 8.85
C GLN A 54 -16.22 -1.69 8.32
N GLN A 55 -15.94 -0.64 7.55
CA GLN A 55 -16.95 0.28 7.02
C GLN A 55 -17.40 -0.08 5.60
N ARG A 56 -16.71 -1.02 4.93
CA ARG A 56 -16.84 -1.34 3.50
C ARG A 56 -16.89 -2.86 3.28
N GLY A 57 -17.99 -3.50 3.66
CA GLY A 57 -18.17 -4.96 3.50
C GLY A 57 -18.28 -5.42 2.03
N ASP A 58 -18.50 -4.49 1.12
CA ASP A 58 -18.59 -4.65 -0.33
C ASP A 58 -17.24 -4.55 -1.05
N TRP A 59 -16.14 -4.39 -0.31
CA TRP A 59 -14.77 -4.34 -0.83
C TRP A 59 -13.89 -5.39 -0.16
N ASN A 60 -12.90 -5.87 -0.89
CA ASN A 60 -11.76 -6.61 -0.34
C ASN A 60 -10.59 -5.66 -0.07
N PHE A 61 -9.77 -5.99 0.92
CA PHE A 61 -8.63 -5.18 1.33
C PHE A 61 -7.38 -6.05 1.50
N LEU A 62 -6.28 -5.66 0.86
CA LEU A 62 -5.00 -6.35 0.97
C LEU A 62 -3.92 -5.37 1.42
N GLY A 63 -3.32 -5.63 2.58
CA GLY A 63 -2.16 -4.88 3.06
C GLY A 63 -0.86 -5.64 2.79
N LEU A 64 0.09 -5.00 2.12
CA LEU A 64 1.43 -5.55 1.89
C LEU A 64 2.44 -4.87 2.81
N GLU A 65 3.23 -5.66 3.53
CA GLU A 65 4.23 -5.12 4.47
C GLU A 65 5.46 -6.02 4.52
N ILE A 66 6.65 -5.42 4.53
CA ILE A 66 7.95 -6.11 4.53
C ILE A 66 8.42 -6.49 5.94
N ARG A 67 7.73 -6.03 6.98
CA ARG A 67 8.01 -6.34 8.38
C ARG A 67 7.04 -7.42 8.88
N GLU A 68 7.45 -8.67 8.73
CA GLU A 68 6.69 -9.87 9.14
C GLU A 68 6.02 -9.77 10.52
N PRO A 69 6.68 -9.29 11.61
CA PRO A 69 6.00 -9.23 12.91
C PRO A 69 4.79 -8.29 12.95
N LEU A 70 4.74 -7.27 12.09
CA LEU A 70 3.57 -6.39 11.97
C LEU A 70 2.43 -7.07 11.22
N VAL A 71 2.74 -7.86 10.20
CA VAL A 71 1.76 -8.65 9.45
C VAL A 71 1.11 -9.70 10.35
N THR A 72 1.90 -10.40 11.15
CA THR A 72 1.37 -11.36 12.14
C THR A 72 0.43 -10.66 13.13
N GLU A 73 0.86 -9.54 13.72
CA GLU A 73 0.03 -8.76 14.67
C GLU A 73 -1.28 -8.26 14.01
N ALA A 74 -1.22 -7.81 12.75
CA ALA A 74 -2.37 -7.31 12.02
C ALA A 74 -3.38 -8.43 11.68
N ASN A 75 -2.90 -9.60 11.23
CA ASN A 75 -3.75 -10.77 10.96
C ASN A 75 -4.39 -11.32 12.25
N GLU A 76 -3.63 -11.42 13.35
CA GLU A 76 -4.20 -11.82 14.67
C GLU A 76 -5.29 -10.85 15.14
N TRP A 77 -5.16 -9.57 14.81
CA TRP A 77 -6.16 -8.59 15.18
C TRP A 77 -7.40 -8.67 14.30
N ARG A 78 -7.23 -8.82 12.97
CA ARG A 78 -8.31 -9.14 12.03
C ARG A 78 -9.11 -10.37 12.49
N ASP A 79 -8.43 -11.47 12.82
CA ASP A 79 -9.06 -12.73 13.20
C ASP A 79 -9.92 -12.58 14.46
N ARG A 80 -9.43 -11.83 15.45
CA ARG A 80 -10.21 -11.52 16.67
C ARG A 80 -11.47 -10.69 16.40
N GLN A 81 -11.53 -9.98 15.28
CA GLN A 81 -12.71 -9.21 14.87
C GLN A 81 -13.57 -9.97 13.84
N ASN A 82 -13.19 -11.19 13.44
CA ASN A 82 -13.85 -11.99 12.41
C ASN A 82 -14.02 -11.24 11.08
N LEU A 83 -13.05 -10.41 10.72
CA LEU A 83 -13.12 -9.59 9.51
C LEU A 83 -12.62 -10.39 8.30
N THR A 84 -13.53 -10.77 7.41
CA THR A 84 -13.27 -11.71 6.30
C THR A 84 -12.98 -11.03 4.96
N ASN A 85 -13.08 -9.72 4.89
CA ASN A 85 -12.79 -8.94 3.69
C ASN A 85 -11.41 -8.26 3.73
N LEU A 86 -10.52 -8.67 4.64
CA LEU A 86 -9.21 -8.05 4.86
C LEU A 86 -8.12 -9.12 5.03
N HIS A 87 -6.96 -8.91 4.41
CA HIS A 87 -5.79 -9.75 4.63
C HIS A 87 -4.50 -8.95 4.61
N TYR A 88 -3.51 -9.40 5.38
CA TYR A 88 -2.17 -8.82 5.38
C TYR A 88 -1.15 -9.87 4.94
N LEU A 89 -0.28 -9.49 4.01
CA LEU A 89 0.72 -10.38 3.46
C LEU A 89 2.13 -9.83 3.72
N PHE A 90 2.99 -10.70 4.24
CA PHE A 90 4.41 -10.40 4.42
C PHE A 90 5.13 -10.60 3.09
N CYS A 91 5.58 -9.51 2.47
CA CYS A 91 6.33 -9.60 1.22
C CYS A 91 7.22 -8.38 0.99
N ASN A 92 8.19 -8.55 0.09
CA ASN A 92 8.84 -7.42 -0.56
C ASN A 92 8.07 -7.07 -1.84
N VAL A 93 7.43 -5.90 -1.85
CA VAL A 93 6.58 -5.45 -2.97
C VAL A 93 7.37 -5.38 -4.28
N ASN A 94 8.64 -4.94 -4.25
CA ASN A 94 9.47 -4.88 -5.45
C ASN A 94 9.84 -6.26 -6.04
N ILE A 95 9.54 -7.35 -5.33
CA ILE A 95 9.77 -8.74 -5.78
C ILE A 95 8.46 -9.46 -6.06
N SER A 96 7.47 -9.32 -5.18
CA SER A 96 6.29 -10.19 -5.16
C SER A 96 5.03 -9.58 -5.77
N LEU A 97 4.99 -8.26 -6.05
CA LEU A 97 3.76 -7.58 -6.46
C LEU A 97 3.13 -8.20 -7.71
N LYS A 98 3.93 -8.51 -8.73
CA LYS A 98 3.44 -9.10 -9.98
C LYS A 98 2.77 -10.46 -9.74
N ASP A 99 3.41 -11.34 -8.98
CA ASP A 99 2.90 -12.68 -8.70
C ASP A 99 1.61 -12.62 -7.87
N ILE A 100 1.56 -11.72 -6.88
CA ILE A 100 0.36 -11.46 -6.08
C ILE A 100 -0.79 -11.01 -6.98
N LEU A 101 -0.59 -9.99 -7.81
CA LEU A 101 -1.67 -9.46 -8.66
C LEU A 101 -2.09 -10.43 -9.76
N THR A 102 -1.15 -11.22 -10.30
CA THR A 102 -1.47 -12.29 -11.27
C THR A 102 -2.36 -13.37 -10.66
N SER A 103 -2.26 -13.61 -9.36
CA SER A 103 -3.04 -14.64 -8.68
C SER A 103 -4.45 -14.20 -8.26
N LEU A 104 -4.76 -12.90 -8.36
CA LEU A 104 -6.06 -12.33 -8.05
C LEU A 104 -6.94 -12.29 -9.31
N PRO A 105 -8.29 -12.23 -9.18
CA PRO A 105 -9.15 -12.09 -10.34
C PRO A 105 -8.88 -10.77 -11.08
N GLU A 106 -8.90 -10.85 -12.41
CA GLU A 106 -8.70 -9.67 -13.27
C GLU A 106 -9.75 -8.59 -13.02
N ASN A 107 -9.38 -7.32 -13.25
CA ASN A 107 -10.25 -6.16 -13.12
C ASN A 107 -10.87 -5.96 -11.73
N THR A 108 -10.27 -6.53 -10.67
CA THR A 108 -10.70 -6.30 -9.28
C THR A 108 -9.89 -5.21 -8.58
N LEU A 109 -8.68 -4.88 -9.02
CA LEU A 109 -7.85 -3.87 -8.38
C LEU A 109 -8.33 -2.45 -8.74
N HIS A 110 -9.12 -1.84 -7.84
CA HIS A 110 -9.72 -0.53 -8.06
C HIS A 110 -9.05 0.61 -7.28
N TYR A 111 -8.37 0.29 -6.18
CA TYR A 111 -7.74 1.32 -5.36
C TYR A 111 -6.37 0.86 -4.86
N VAL A 112 -5.36 1.72 -4.97
CA VAL A 112 -4.03 1.50 -4.42
C VAL A 112 -3.68 2.67 -3.53
N SER A 113 -3.21 2.40 -2.32
CA SER A 113 -2.62 3.43 -1.46
C SER A 113 -1.15 3.13 -1.18
N ILE A 114 -0.30 4.13 -1.35
CA ILE A 114 1.11 4.12 -0.95
C ILE A 114 1.32 5.30 -0.02
N GLN A 115 1.33 5.03 1.28
CA GLN A 115 1.24 6.06 2.32
C GLN A 115 2.49 6.06 3.20
N PHE A 116 3.19 7.19 3.22
CA PHE A 116 4.38 7.45 4.04
C PHE A 116 5.50 6.40 3.88
N PRO A 117 5.92 6.06 2.65
CA PRO A 117 6.98 5.07 2.46
C PRO A 117 8.34 5.58 2.96
N ASP A 118 9.23 4.64 3.29
CA ASP A 118 10.58 4.95 3.78
C ASP A 118 11.33 5.90 2.82
N PRO A 119 11.82 7.05 3.31
CA PRO A 119 12.29 8.13 2.43
C PRO A 119 13.65 7.88 1.76
N TRP A 120 14.50 7.06 2.39
CA TRP A 120 15.86 6.76 1.93
C TRP A 120 16.64 7.97 1.39
N PHE A 121 16.81 9.02 2.21
CA PHE A 121 17.37 10.33 1.82
C PHE A 121 18.72 10.30 1.08
N LYS A 122 19.56 9.29 1.32
CA LYS A 122 20.87 9.20 0.63
C LYS A 122 20.66 8.73 -0.79
N HIS A 123 21.18 9.45 -1.79
CA HIS A 123 21.06 9.09 -3.22
C HIS A 123 21.38 7.60 -3.50
N ARG A 124 22.46 7.08 -2.90
CA ARG A 124 22.85 5.66 -2.99
C ARG A 124 21.82 4.65 -2.48
N HIS A 125 20.78 5.09 -1.78
CA HIS A 125 19.71 4.27 -1.23
C HIS A 125 18.37 4.47 -1.97
N GLN A 126 18.29 5.30 -3.01
CA GLN A 126 17.03 5.54 -3.73
C GLN A 126 16.42 4.26 -4.31
N LYS A 127 17.25 3.29 -4.73
CA LYS A 127 16.82 1.93 -5.16
C LYS A 127 16.10 1.12 -4.07
N ARG A 128 16.03 1.61 -2.83
CA ARG A 128 15.32 0.99 -1.71
C ARG A 128 13.92 1.58 -1.49
N ARG A 129 13.58 2.66 -2.18
CA ARG A 129 12.22 3.22 -2.11
C ARG A 129 11.26 2.25 -2.77
N VAL A 130 10.06 2.14 -2.20
CA VAL A 130 9.05 1.18 -2.68
C VAL A 130 8.57 1.51 -4.09
N VAL A 131 8.32 2.80 -4.37
CA VAL A 131 7.88 3.26 -5.70
C VAL A 131 9.10 3.40 -6.60
N GLN A 132 9.18 2.49 -7.56
CA GLN A 132 10.12 2.47 -8.68
C GLN A 132 9.30 2.30 -9.97
N ASP A 133 9.92 2.52 -11.14
CA ASP A 133 9.27 2.35 -12.44
C ASP A 133 8.56 0.98 -12.54
N GLU A 134 9.21 -0.10 -12.10
CA GLU A 134 8.64 -1.45 -12.20
C GLU A 134 7.34 -1.61 -11.40
N VAL A 135 7.19 -0.92 -10.26
CA VAL A 135 5.94 -0.96 -9.49
C VAL A 135 4.85 -0.20 -10.23
N VAL A 136 5.16 0.94 -10.84
CA VAL A 136 4.19 1.72 -11.62
C VAL A 136 3.74 0.92 -12.85
N ASP A 137 4.67 0.29 -13.57
CA ASP A 137 4.39 -0.56 -14.73
C ASP A 137 3.48 -1.74 -14.36
N ILE A 138 3.76 -2.41 -13.22
CA ILE A 138 2.90 -3.49 -12.73
C ILE A 138 1.50 -2.95 -12.40
N LEU A 139 1.39 -1.84 -11.68
CA LEU A 139 0.08 -1.27 -11.36
C LEU A 139 -0.70 -0.89 -12.62
N SER A 140 -0.04 -0.38 -13.66
CA SER A 140 -0.72 -0.05 -14.92
C SER A 140 -1.32 -1.26 -15.63
N GLN A 141 -0.69 -2.44 -15.49
CA GLN A 141 -1.14 -3.68 -16.11
C GLN A 141 -2.33 -4.33 -15.40
N PHE A 142 -2.41 -4.19 -14.07
CA PHE A 142 -3.36 -4.94 -13.24
C PHE A 142 -4.50 -4.10 -12.68
N MET A 143 -4.36 -2.77 -12.62
CA MET A 143 -5.44 -1.90 -12.18
C MET A 143 -6.55 -1.81 -13.22
N SER A 144 -7.80 -1.83 -12.76
CA SER A 144 -8.98 -1.58 -13.58
C SER A 144 -8.93 -0.14 -14.16
N SER A 145 -9.44 0.07 -15.37
CA SER A 145 -9.67 1.43 -15.89
C SER A 145 -10.60 2.21 -14.95
N GLY A 146 -10.27 3.48 -14.71
CA GLY A 146 -10.87 4.33 -13.67
C GLY A 146 -10.39 4.04 -12.24
N GLY A 147 -9.51 3.05 -12.04
CA GLY A 147 -8.92 2.73 -10.75
C GLY A 147 -8.01 3.86 -10.25
N GLN A 148 -7.90 4.01 -8.93
CA GLN A 148 -7.25 5.16 -8.31
C GLN A 148 -5.99 4.78 -7.52
N VAL A 149 -4.95 5.62 -7.61
CA VAL A 149 -3.72 5.50 -6.81
C VAL A 149 -3.54 6.73 -5.95
N LEU A 150 -3.64 6.55 -4.63
CA LEU A 150 -3.34 7.58 -3.65
C LEU A 150 -1.87 7.47 -3.21
N LEU A 151 -1.10 8.52 -3.46
CA LEU A 151 0.26 8.67 -2.97
C LEU A 151 0.27 9.71 -1.85
N GLN A 152 0.85 9.37 -0.70
CA GLN A 152 0.99 10.31 0.43
C GLN A 152 2.38 10.22 1.06
N SER A 153 2.93 11.36 1.48
CA SER A 153 4.16 11.41 2.28
C SER A 153 4.25 12.73 3.06
N ASP A 154 4.93 12.70 4.20
CA ASP A 154 5.38 13.87 4.96
C ASP A 154 6.78 14.35 4.53
N VAL A 155 7.36 13.73 3.51
CA VAL A 155 8.66 14.09 2.94
C VAL A 155 8.47 14.53 1.50
N GLU A 156 8.64 15.82 1.22
CA GLU A 156 8.41 16.42 -0.10
C GLU A 156 9.18 15.73 -1.22
N ASP A 157 10.48 15.48 -1.04
CA ASP A 157 11.33 14.78 -2.02
C ASP A 157 10.84 13.36 -2.36
N VAL A 158 10.17 12.71 -1.41
CA VAL A 158 9.59 11.37 -1.63
C VAL A 158 8.29 11.53 -2.40
N ALA A 159 7.42 12.46 -2.00
CA ALA A 159 6.18 12.75 -2.70
C ALA A 159 6.42 13.14 -4.16
N LEU A 160 7.37 14.05 -4.42
CA LEU A 160 7.75 14.49 -5.75
C LEU A 160 8.31 13.35 -6.61
N GLN A 161 9.16 12.49 -6.03
CA GLN A 161 9.70 11.34 -6.76
C GLN A 161 8.62 10.31 -7.10
N MET A 162 7.70 10.00 -6.18
CA MET A 162 6.58 9.11 -6.48
C MET A 162 5.70 9.73 -7.58
N ARG A 163 5.29 10.99 -7.41
CA ARG A 163 4.50 11.74 -8.41
C ARG A 163 5.15 11.71 -9.79
N SER A 164 6.45 12.01 -9.87
CA SER A 164 7.19 12.04 -11.14
C SER A 164 7.19 10.69 -11.88
N LEU A 165 7.20 9.57 -11.16
CA LEU A 165 7.14 8.24 -11.77
C LEU A 165 5.76 7.92 -12.35
N PHE A 166 4.68 8.39 -11.73
CA PHE A 166 3.33 8.24 -12.28
C PHE A 166 3.05 9.24 -13.41
N ASP A 167 3.47 10.50 -13.27
CA ASP A 167 3.28 11.55 -14.29
C ASP A 167 3.93 11.19 -15.65
N ARG A 168 5.01 10.41 -15.64
CA ARG A 168 5.70 9.97 -16.87
C ARG A 168 5.14 8.69 -17.49
N HIS A 169 4.23 8.00 -16.79
CA HIS A 169 3.67 6.73 -17.24
C HIS A 169 2.34 6.98 -17.99
N ALA A 170 2.29 6.62 -19.27
CA ALA A 170 1.19 7.01 -20.17
C ALA A 170 -0.21 6.50 -19.76
N ASP A 171 -0.27 5.41 -18.99
CA ASP A 171 -1.50 4.79 -18.51
C ASP A 171 -2.12 5.45 -17.28
N PHE A 172 -1.45 6.43 -16.68
CA PHE A 172 -1.94 7.16 -15.51
C PHE A 172 -2.13 8.62 -15.83
N SER A 173 -3.17 9.20 -15.25
CA SER A 173 -3.42 10.64 -15.32
C SER A 173 -3.64 11.21 -13.93
N CYS A 174 -3.27 12.48 -13.76
CA CYS A 174 -3.48 13.21 -12.53
C CYS A 174 -4.36 14.42 -12.81
N SER A 175 -5.41 14.61 -12.00
CA SER A 175 -6.36 15.71 -12.16
C SER A 175 -5.97 16.99 -11.41
N HIS A 176 -5.08 16.89 -10.41
CA HIS A 176 -4.75 18.00 -9.49
C HIS A 176 -3.27 17.97 -9.10
N ASP A 177 -2.69 19.12 -8.72
CA ASP A 177 -1.29 19.16 -8.29
C ASP A 177 -1.04 18.42 -6.96
N TRP A 178 -1.70 18.87 -5.90
CA TRP A 178 -1.62 18.30 -4.55
C TRP A 178 -2.99 18.45 -3.90
N LEU A 179 -3.52 17.40 -3.27
CA LEU A 179 -4.79 17.47 -2.56
C LEU A 179 -4.61 18.14 -1.19
N GLU A 180 -5.47 19.08 -0.85
CA GLU A 180 -5.44 19.78 0.45
C GLU A 180 -5.98 18.91 1.59
N GLU A 181 -6.98 18.07 1.28
CA GLU A 181 -7.64 17.19 2.24
C GLU A 181 -7.35 15.71 1.95
N ASN A 182 -7.41 14.86 2.98
CA ASN A 182 -7.32 13.42 2.78
C ASN A 182 -8.63 12.94 2.12
N PRO A 183 -8.58 12.32 0.91
CA PRO A 183 -9.78 11.84 0.23
C PRO A 183 -10.39 10.59 0.89
N LEU A 184 -9.72 10.00 1.87
CA LEU A 184 -10.15 8.80 2.57
C LEU A 184 -10.79 9.12 3.93
N PRO A 185 -11.73 8.27 4.40
CA PRO A 185 -12.42 8.50 5.67
C PRO A 185 -11.54 8.25 6.91
N VAL A 186 -10.36 7.65 6.73
CA VAL A 186 -9.46 7.24 7.80
C VAL A 186 -8.06 7.80 7.55
N GLN A 187 -7.46 8.34 8.60
CA GLN A 187 -6.08 8.80 8.61
C GLN A 187 -5.14 7.68 9.09
N THR A 188 -3.94 7.60 8.51
CA THR A 188 -2.91 6.69 9.05
C THR A 188 -2.36 7.21 10.37
N GLU A 189 -1.75 6.34 11.19
CA GLU A 189 -1.07 6.81 12.41
C GLU A 189 0.06 7.80 12.10
N ARG A 190 0.68 7.68 10.91
CA ARG A 190 1.72 8.61 10.48
C ARG A 190 1.14 9.98 10.14
N GLU A 191 0.04 10.03 9.40
CA GLU A 191 -0.65 11.28 9.09
C GLU A 191 -1.06 12.03 10.37
N ILE A 192 -1.68 11.34 11.32
CA ILE A 192 -2.05 11.90 12.63
C ILE A 192 -0.82 12.47 13.35
N ALA A 193 0.28 11.71 13.36
CA ALA A 193 1.53 12.13 14.01
C ALA A 193 2.22 13.31 13.30
N THR A 194 2.13 13.41 11.97
CA THR A 194 2.66 14.53 11.19
C THR A 194 1.88 15.81 11.50
N TYR A 195 0.55 15.74 11.50
CA TYR A 195 -0.28 16.90 11.86
C TYR A 195 -0.13 17.34 13.31
N ALA A 196 0.04 16.41 14.25
CA ALA A 196 0.29 16.74 15.64
C ALA A 196 1.58 17.56 15.84
N LYS A 197 2.51 17.53 14.88
CA LYS A 197 3.74 18.35 14.88
C LYS A 197 3.61 19.67 14.12
N GLY A 198 2.46 19.93 13.48
CA GLY A 198 2.29 21.05 12.56
C GLY A 198 3.05 20.89 11.23
N GLU A 199 3.43 19.66 10.88
CA GLU A 199 4.11 19.35 9.62
C GLU A 199 3.08 19.13 8.49
N ARG A 200 3.49 19.35 7.24
CA ARG A 200 2.64 19.19 6.06
C ARG A 200 2.64 17.74 5.56
N VAL A 201 1.50 17.30 5.05
CA VAL A 201 1.37 16.06 4.25
C VAL A 201 1.18 16.43 2.78
N TYR A 202 2.00 15.85 1.91
CA TYR A 202 1.91 15.95 0.47
C TYR A 202 1.13 14.74 -0.04
N ARG A 203 0.10 14.99 -0.85
CA ARG A 203 -0.78 13.92 -1.36
C ARG A 203 -1.26 14.20 -2.77
N VAL A 204 -1.32 13.16 -3.59
CA VAL A 204 -1.76 13.25 -4.97
C VAL A 204 -2.52 11.98 -5.34
N MET A 205 -3.54 12.13 -6.19
CA MET A 205 -4.35 11.03 -6.69
C MET A 205 -4.14 10.88 -8.19
N PHE A 206 -3.80 9.67 -8.61
CA PHE A 206 -3.77 9.28 -10.02
C PHE A 206 -4.95 8.40 -10.36
N GLU A 207 -5.41 8.48 -11.60
CA GLU A 207 -6.42 7.61 -12.19
C GLU A 207 -5.79 6.78 -13.31
N ARG A 208 -6.10 5.48 -13.33
CA ARG A 208 -5.74 4.56 -14.40
C ARG A 208 -6.66 4.79 -15.60
N LEU A 209 -6.09 5.11 -16.76
CA LEU A 209 -6.82 5.38 -18.01
C LEU A 209 -7.53 4.15 -18.61
#